data_AF-A0A951XHS0-F1
#
_entry.id   AF-A0A951XHS0-F1
#
_cell.length_a   1.000
_cell.length_b   1.000
_cell.length_c   1.000
_cell.angle_alpha   90.00
_cell.angle_beta   90.00
_cell.angle_gamma   90.00
#
_symmetry.space_group_name_H-M   'P 1'
#
loop_
_entity.id
_entity.type
_entity.pdbx_description
1 polymer ?
#
loop_
_entity_poly.entity_id
_entity_poly.type
_entity_poly.pdbx_seq_one_letter_code
_entity_poly.pdbx_strand_id
1 'polypeptide(L)'
;MTVQQSDAVVVQGRVYRVQAQPDGTVYTSRTRPEHAEGTVVLDGIPWGVVQADAVTTAGVRNVTFRDIFLAKPRIGFSVHFDCDRFSRSYYPGATAPVQEQLVFANIRVLHDQPRPLISINTPVNALTVDRAFVGPQPIEFRSNGAMTDYGPPHISLHGCVFRHAAPMPVLVNRVPGKSIHLQTAGSIVLQPAFSAAIENSGGHISHASDLPGLQA
;
A
#
# COMPACT_ATOMS: atom_id res chain seq x y z
N MET A 1 26.07 7.66 -5.16
CA MET A 1 24.72 7.04 -5.11
C MET A 1 24.14 7.02 -6.51
N THR A 2 23.27 6.06 -6.81
CA THR A 2 22.65 5.93 -8.14
C THR A 2 21.25 6.52 -8.09
N VAL A 3 20.92 7.46 -8.97
CA VAL A 3 19.65 8.19 -8.96
C VAL A 3 19.04 8.26 -10.35
N GLN A 4 17.73 8.46 -10.42
CA GLN A 4 16.97 8.72 -11.63
C GLN A 4 15.99 9.87 -11.39
N GLN A 5 15.15 10.17 -12.37
CA GLN A 5 14.05 11.11 -12.22
C GLN A 5 13.24 10.84 -10.94
N SER A 6 12.86 11.93 -10.26
CA SER A 6 12.07 11.95 -9.01
C SER A 6 12.76 11.44 -7.74
N ASP A 7 13.96 10.88 -7.82
CA ASP A 7 14.75 10.55 -6.61
C ASP A 7 15.01 11.81 -5.78
N ALA A 8 14.86 11.66 -4.46
CA ALA A 8 15.04 12.75 -3.51
C ALA A 8 16.10 12.40 -2.47
N VAL A 9 16.88 13.41 -2.08
CA VAL A 9 17.90 13.33 -1.03
C VAL A 9 17.73 14.47 -0.05
N VAL A 10 18.21 14.25 1.17
CA VAL A 10 18.16 15.24 2.24
C VAL A 10 19.58 15.67 2.55
N VAL A 11 19.88 16.96 2.42
CA VAL A 11 21.19 17.55 2.73
C VAL A 11 20.96 18.81 3.55
N GLN A 12 21.57 18.88 4.73
CA GLN A 12 21.48 20.05 5.64
C GLN A 12 20.05 20.54 5.90
N GLY A 13 19.10 19.61 6.07
CA GLY A 13 17.70 19.95 6.34
C GLY A 13 16.87 20.35 5.11
N ARG A 14 17.45 20.36 3.90
CA ARG A 14 16.72 20.59 2.65
C ARG A 14 16.51 19.30 1.87
N VAL A 15 15.39 19.23 1.16
CA VAL A 15 15.09 18.14 0.22
C VAL A 15 15.45 18.61 -1.19
N TYR A 16 16.32 17.84 -1.84
CA TYR A 16 16.69 18.01 -3.23
C TYR A 16 16.12 16.86 -4.04
N ARG A 17 15.52 17.16 -5.19
CA ARG A 17 14.95 16.15 -6.09
C ARG A 17 15.59 16.24 -7.47
N VAL A 18 15.83 15.10 -8.11
CA VAL A 18 16.24 15.05 -9.52
C VAL A 18 15.06 15.53 -10.39
N GLN A 19 15.31 16.54 -11.22
CA GLN A 19 14.36 17.15 -12.15
C GLN A 19 14.78 16.90 -13.61
N ALA A 20 14.90 15.62 -13.96
CA ALA A 20 15.19 15.13 -15.30
C ALA A 20 13.90 14.72 -16.05
N GLN A 21 14.06 14.22 -17.28
CA GLN A 21 12.96 13.60 -18.00
C GLN A 21 12.72 12.16 -17.49
N PRO A 22 11.47 11.66 -17.46
CA PRO A 22 11.15 10.29 -17.03
C PRO A 22 11.46 9.25 -18.13
N ASP A 23 12.65 9.33 -18.73
CA ASP A 23 13.08 8.47 -19.85
C ASP A 23 13.83 7.20 -19.39
N GLY A 24 14.03 7.04 -18.08
CA GLY A 24 14.76 5.92 -17.49
C GLY A 24 16.27 6.15 -17.40
N THR A 25 16.76 7.35 -17.70
CA THR A 25 18.17 7.70 -17.49
C THR A 25 18.55 7.58 -16.03
N VAL A 26 19.64 6.87 -15.78
CA VAL A 26 20.22 6.65 -14.46
C VAL A 26 21.55 7.40 -14.38
N TYR A 27 21.71 8.18 -13.30
CA TYR A 27 22.88 8.99 -13.01
C TYR A 27 23.65 8.45 -11.82
N THR A 28 24.94 8.79 -11.75
CA THR A 28 25.78 8.53 -10.59
C THR A 28 26.13 9.85 -9.91
N SER A 29 25.50 10.12 -8.76
CA SER A 29 25.84 11.26 -7.92
C SER A 29 27.09 10.97 -7.09
N ARG A 30 28.06 11.87 -7.20
CA ARG A 30 29.34 11.93 -6.46
C ARG A 30 29.44 13.20 -5.62
N THR A 31 28.69 14.23 -6.00
CA THR A 31 28.66 15.55 -5.38
C THR A 31 27.33 15.76 -4.65
N ARG A 32 27.39 16.27 -3.42
CA ARG A 32 26.20 16.60 -2.63
C ARG A 32 25.64 17.96 -3.08
N PRO A 33 24.32 18.09 -3.30
CA PRO A 33 23.72 19.40 -3.59
C PRO A 33 23.61 20.24 -2.30
N GLU A 34 24.05 21.49 -2.36
CA GLU A 34 24.05 22.43 -1.22
C GLU A 34 23.48 23.81 -1.55
N HIS A 35 23.05 24.03 -2.80
CA HIS A 35 22.45 25.30 -3.23
C HIS A 35 21.15 25.58 -2.47
N ALA A 36 20.86 26.86 -2.22
CA ALA A 36 19.75 27.27 -1.37
C ALA A 36 18.40 27.28 -2.09
N GLU A 37 18.39 27.50 -3.40
CA GLU A 37 17.18 27.65 -4.22
C GLU A 37 17.41 27.25 -5.68
N GLY A 38 16.31 27.03 -6.40
CA GLY A 38 16.34 26.72 -7.83
C GLY A 38 16.90 25.33 -8.13
N THR A 39 17.47 25.20 -9.33
CA THR A 39 18.01 23.94 -9.86
C THR A 39 19.45 24.14 -10.28
N VAL A 40 20.33 23.24 -9.83
CA VAL A 40 21.75 23.22 -10.20
C VAL A 40 22.13 21.86 -10.75
N VAL A 41 22.87 21.86 -11.86
CA VAL A 41 23.39 20.63 -12.46
C VAL A 41 24.70 20.23 -11.79
N LEU A 42 24.71 19.09 -11.09
CA LEU A 42 25.90 18.49 -10.48
C LEU A 42 26.03 17.05 -10.98
N ASP A 43 27.21 16.63 -11.42
CA ASP A 43 27.44 15.30 -12.02
C ASP A 43 26.51 14.97 -13.21
N GLY A 44 26.06 16.00 -13.95
CA GLY A 44 25.07 15.86 -15.02
C GLY A 44 23.62 15.71 -14.52
N ILE A 45 23.39 15.85 -13.22
CA ILE A 45 22.08 15.67 -12.57
C ILE A 45 21.46 17.03 -12.28
N PRO A 46 20.27 17.36 -12.81
CA PRO A 46 19.55 18.57 -12.45
C PRO A 46 18.92 18.41 -11.05
N TRP A 47 19.63 18.83 -10.01
CA TRP A 47 19.13 18.84 -8.63
C TRP A 47 18.33 20.10 -8.37
N GLY A 48 17.04 19.99 -8.07
CA GLY A 48 16.20 21.11 -7.65
C GLY A 48 15.88 21.06 -6.17
N VAL A 49 15.93 22.20 -5.48
CA VAL A 49 15.42 22.35 -4.12
C VAL A 49 13.90 22.27 -4.15
N VAL A 50 13.30 21.35 -3.39
CA VAL A 50 11.84 21.20 -3.32
C VAL A 50 11.26 21.53 -1.95
N GLN A 51 12.09 21.52 -0.89
CA GLN A 51 11.64 21.81 0.47
C GLN A 51 12.82 22.31 1.32
N ALA A 52 12.61 23.36 2.11
CA ALA A 52 13.62 23.93 3.00
C ALA A 52 13.61 23.31 4.42
N ASP A 53 12.48 22.73 4.83
CA ASP A 53 12.30 22.11 6.15
C ASP A 53 12.19 20.58 6.01
N ALA A 54 13.13 19.79 6.55
CA ALA A 54 13.19 18.34 6.33
C ALA A 54 12.15 17.50 7.10
N VAL A 55 10.86 17.63 6.76
CA VAL A 55 9.88 16.57 7.04
C VAL A 55 9.92 15.57 5.89
N THR A 56 10.49 14.39 6.15
CA THR A 56 10.95 13.46 5.10
C THR A 56 10.19 12.12 5.10
N THR A 57 9.20 11.96 5.98
CA THR A 57 8.41 10.73 6.11
C THR A 57 7.13 10.84 5.28
N ALA A 58 6.98 9.98 4.27
CA ALA A 58 5.74 9.78 3.52
C ALA A 58 4.78 8.79 4.20
N GLY A 59 5.02 8.44 5.47
CA GLY A 59 4.14 7.58 6.26
C GLY A 59 2.89 8.33 6.70
N VAL A 60 1.73 7.81 6.34
CA VAL A 60 0.42 8.31 6.75
C VAL A 60 -0.05 7.50 7.96
N ARG A 61 -0.60 8.18 8.97
CA ARG A 61 -1.00 7.58 10.24
C ARG A 61 -2.40 7.99 10.64
N ASN A 62 -3.17 7.05 11.21
CA ASN A 62 -4.49 7.29 11.79
C ASN A 62 -5.48 7.96 10.81
N VAL A 63 -5.68 7.32 9.66
CA VAL A 63 -6.60 7.81 8.63
C VAL A 63 -7.81 6.90 8.53
N THR A 64 -8.99 7.52 8.57
CA THR A 64 -10.27 6.83 8.38
C THR A 64 -10.94 7.27 7.09
N PHE A 65 -11.22 6.32 6.21
CA PHE A 65 -12.14 6.46 5.08
C PHE A 65 -13.52 5.96 5.53
N ARG A 66 -14.55 6.80 5.44
CA ARG A 66 -15.88 6.49 5.98
C ARG A 66 -17.00 6.86 5.03
N ASP A 67 -18.05 6.04 5.01
CA ASP A 67 -19.33 6.31 4.33
C ASP A 67 -19.19 6.50 2.81
N ILE A 68 -18.46 5.57 2.17
CA ILE A 68 -18.15 5.62 0.74
C ILE A 68 -18.88 4.51 -0.02
N PHE A 69 -19.52 4.89 -1.12
CA PHE A 69 -20.07 3.97 -2.11
C PHE A 69 -19.11 3.76 -3.28
N LEU A 70 -18.76 2.51 -3.56
CA LEU A 70 -17.90 2.11 -4.67
C LEU A 70 -18.75 1.50 -5.79
N ALA A 71 -19.19 2.34 -6.73
CA ALA A 71 -20.07 1.92 -7.83
C ALA A 71 -19.32 1.38 -9.06
N LYS A 72 -18.14 1.93 -9.35
CA LYS A 72 -17.37 1.55 -10.54
C LYS A 72 -16.45 0.36 -10.23
N PRO A 73 -16.33 -0.64 -11.12
CA PRO A 73 -15.51 -1.83 -10.89
C PRO A 73 -14.01 -1.53 -11.04
N ARG A 74 -13.44 -0.89 -10.02
CA ARG A 74 -12.01 -0.56 -9.91
C ARG A 74 -11.46 -1.06 -8.57
N ILE A 75 -10.15 -0.93 -8.37
CA ILE A 75 -9.57 -1.06 -7.04
C ILE A 75 -10.24 0.00 -6.15
N GLY A 76 -10.81 -0.42 -5.01
CA GLY A 76 -11.54 0.48 -4.11
C GLY A 76 -10.61 1.50 -3.47
N PHE A 77 -9.54 1.01 -2.83
CA PHE A 77 -8.50 1.80 -2.19
C PHE A 77 -7.13 1.26 -2.58
N SER A 78 -6.17 2.16 -2.82
CA SER A 78 -4.79 1.80 -3.12
C SER A 78 -3.87 2.43 -2.09
N VAL A 79 -3.20 1.60 -1.29
CA VAL A 79 -2.18 2.03 -0.34
C VAL A 79 -0.83 1.67 -0.98
N HIS A 80 -0.15 2.66 -1.55
CA HIS A 80 0.99 2.36 -2.41
C HIS A 80 2.15 3.33 -2.31
N PHE A 81 3.33 2.80 -2.62
CA PHE A 81 4.51 3.55 -3.03
C PHE A 81 4.80 3.30 -4.50
N ASP A 82 4.96 4.38 -5.24
CA ASP A 82 5.44 4.35 -6.61
C ASP A 82 6.94 4.08 -6.61
N CYS A 83 7.35 3.23 -7.54
CA CYS A 83 8.74 3.02 -7.86
C CYS A 83 8.88 2.65 -9.34
N ASP A 84 8.70 3.63 -10.21
CA ASP A 84 8.89 3.49 -11.65
C ASP A 84 9.69 4.67 -12.22
N ARG A 85 9.76 4.78 -13.55
CA ARG A 85 10.48 5.86 -14.25
C ARG A 85 9.84 7.25 -14.09
N PHE A 86 8.56 7.32 -13.73
CA PHE A 86 7.81 8.56 -13.59
C PHE A 86 7.85 9.06 -12.15
N SER A 87 7.68 8.15 -11.19
CA SER A 87 7.49 8.49 -9.78
C SER A 87 8.29 7.55 -8.87
N ARG A 88 8.87 8.14 -7.82
CA ARG A 88 9.54 7.43 -6.72
C ARG A 88 9.07 7.99 -5.39
N SER A 89 8.25 7.23 -4.67
CA SER A 89 7.79 7.62 -3.34
C SER A 89 8.89 7.52 -2.28
N TYR A 90 9.91 6.69 -2.52
CA TYR A 90 11.06 6.52 -1.64
C TYR A 90 12.29 6.05 -2.44
N TYR A 91 13.47 6.21 -1.84
CA TYR A 91 14.73 5.75 -2.43
C TYR A 91 14.98 4.27 -2.08
N PRO A 92 15.34 3.38 -3.03
CA PRO A 92 15.62 1.98 -2.74
C PRO A 92 16.74 1.79 -1.74
N GLY A 93 16.52 0.88 -0.79
CA GLY A 93 17.46 0.64 0.30
C GLY A 93 17.39 1.65 1.44
N ALA A 94 16.60 2.73 1.31
CA ALA A 94 16.23 3.53 2.48
C ALA A 94 15.24 2.76 3.37
N THR A 95 15.19 3.09 4.66
CA THR A 95 14.14 2.59 5.55
C THR A 95 12.78 3.03 5.02
N ALA A 96 11.96 2.05 4.62
CA ALA A 96 10.65 2.33 4.05
C ALA A 96 9.71 2.92 5.12
N PRO A 97 8.97 4.01 4.81
CA PRO A 97 7.93 4.49 5.71
C PRO A 97 6.83 3.44 5.87
N VAL A 98 6.30 3.34 7.08
CA VAL A 98 5.15 2.46 7.38
C VAL A 98 3.88 3.30 7.36
N GLN A 99 2.83 2.77 6.73
CA GLN A 99 1.49 3.33 6.80
C GLN A 99 0.80 2.74 8.03
N GLU A 100 0.27 3.59 8.90
CA GLU A 100 -0.16 3.17 10.24
C GLU A 100 -1.64 3.43 10.51
N GLN A 101 -2.31 2.43 11.09
CA GLN A 101 -3.68 2.57 11.60
C GLN A 101 -4.67 3.10 10.56
N LEU A 102 -4.79 2.38 9.44
CA LEU A 102 -5.75 2.71 8.38
C LEU A 102 -7.10 2.05 8.65
N VAL A 103 -8.17 2.84 8.61
CA VAL A 103 -9.54 2.37 8.87
C VAL A 103 -10.43 2.64 7.67
N PHE A 104 -11.18 1.63 7.25
CA PHE A 104 -12.15 1.66 6.16
C PHE A 104 -13.52 1.30 6.73
N ALA A 105 -14.30 2.31 7.09
CA ALA A 105 -15.55 2.16 7.84
C ALA A 105 -16.78 2.41 6.97
N ASN A 106 -17.79 1.53 7.07
CA ASN A 106 -19.05 1.64 6.32
C ASN A 106 -18.84 1.82 4.80
N ILE A 107 -17.92 1.04 4.22
CA ILE A 107 -17.69 1.01 2.77
C ILE A 107 -18.75 0.13 2.12
N ARG A 108 -19.37 0.58 1.04
CA ARG A 108 -20.38 -0.20 0.30
C ARG A 108 -19.96 -0.41 -1.14
N VAL A 109 -19.68 -1.66 -1.51
CA VAL A 109 -19.34 -2.03 -2.89
C VAL A 109 -20.61 -2.38 -3.66
N LEU A 110 -20.92 -1.61 -4.70
CA LEU A 110 -22.15 -1.72 -5.49
C LEU A 110 -21.96 -2.51 -6.80
N HIS A 111 -20.81 -3.14 -6.99
CA HIS A 111 -20.51 -3.96 -8.17
C HIS A 111 -20.02 -5.36 -7.77
N ASP A 112 -20.19 -6.31 -8.69
CA ASP A 112 -19.82 -7.73 -8.49
C ASP A 112 -18.52 -8.15 -9.15
N GLN A 113 -17.82 -7.21 -9.80
CA GLN A 113 -16.53 -7.52 -10.42
C GLN A 113 -15.47 -7.83 -9.36
N PRO A 114 -14.64 -8.88 -9.56
CA PRO A 114 -13.60 -9.29 -8.63
C PRO A 114 -12.38 -8.38 -8.74
N ARG A 115 -12.52 -7.15 -8.24
CA ARG A 115 -11.43 -6.17 -8.11
C ARG A 115 -11.08 -6.01 -6.64
N PRO A 116 -9.81 -5.84 -6.26
CA PRO A 116 -9.45 -5.66 -4.86
C PRO A 116 -10.22 -4.51 -4.20
N LEU A 117 -10.74 -4.76 -2.99
CA LEU A 117 -11.26 -3.69 -2.15
C LEU A 117 -10.11 -2.77 -1.76
N ILE A 118 -8.99 -3.36 -1.35
CA ILE A 118 -7.78 -2.65 -0.96
C ILE A 118 -6.60 -3.34 -1.64
N SER A 119 -5.81 -2.59 -2.40
CA SER A 119 -4.55 -3.06 -2.97
C SER A 119 -3.39 -2.38 -2.24
N ILE A 120 -2.42 -3.17 -1.78
CA ILE A 120 -1.33 -2.71 -0.91
C ILE A 120 0.01 -3.15 -1.51
N ASN A 121 0.93 -2.19 -1.72
CA ASN A 121 2.31 -2.48 -2.13
C ASN A 121 3.37 -1.73 -1.28
N THR A 122 2.99 -1.31 -0.09
CA THR A 122 3.81 -0.58 0.89
C THR A 122 3.74 -1.25 2.26
N PRO A 123 4.68 -1.01 3.18
CA PRO A 123 4.54 -1.47 4.56
C PRO A 123 3.31 -0.85 5.23
N VAL A 124 2.55 -1.69 5.93
CA VAL A 124 1.36 -1.31 6.72
C VAL A 124 1.45 -2.02 8.06
N ASN A 125 1.19 -1.33 9.19
CA ASN A 125 1.17 -1.98 10.50
C ASN A 125 -0.19 -2.58 10.86
N ALA A 126 -1.27 -1.84 10.62
CA ALA A 126 -2.62 -2.15 11.06
C ALA A 126 -3.62 -1.60 10.06
N LEU A 127 -4.54 -2.46 9.64
CA LEU A 127 -5.61 -2.15 8.72
C LEU A 127 -6.91 -2.71 9.26
N THR A 128 -7.93 -1.86 9.40
CA THR A 128 -9.26 -2.26 9.87
C THR A 128 -10.30 -1.96 8.80
N VAL A 129 -11.09 -2.97 8.43
CA VAL A 129 -12.32 -2.79 7.66
C VAL A 129 -13.48 -3.02 8.63
N ASP A 130 -14.27 -1.98 8.85
CA ASP A 130 -15.37 -1.97 9.82
C ASP A 130 -16.70 -1.77 9.10
N ARG A 131 -17.66 -2.68 9.34
CA ARG A 131 -19.03 -2.60 8.83
C ARG A 131 -19.13 -2.37 7.33
N ALA A 132 -18.25 -2.99 6.55
CA ALA A 132 -18.28 -2.89 5.10
C ALA A 132 -19.26 -3.89 4.47
N PHE A 133 -19.90 -3.51 3.37
CA PHE A 133 -20.73 -4.37 2.55
C PHE A 133 -19.97 -4.75 1.28
N VAL A 134 -19.53 -5.99 1.18
CA VAL A 134 -18.56 -6.46 0.17
C VAL A 134 -19.04 -7.70 -0.58
N GLY A 135 -18.69 -7.78 -1.86
CA GLY A 135 -18.83 -8.97 -2.70
C GLY A 135 -17.45 -9.64 -2.89
N PRO A 136 -17.08 -10.06 -4.11
CA PRO A 136 -15.82 -10.79 -4.39
C PRO A 136 -14.58 -9.88 -4.41
N GLN A 137 -14.49 -8.91 -3.50
CA GLN A 137 -13.40 -7.93 -3.46
C GLN A 137 -12.43 -8.22 -2.31
N PRO A 138 -11.24 -8.80 -2.59
CA PRO A 138 -10.26 -9.13 -1.55
C PRO A 138 -9.48 -7.91 -1.07
N ILE A 139 -8.81 -8.05 0.07
CA ILE A 139 -7.60 -7.27 0.39
C ILE A 139 -6.41 -7.97 -0.27
N GLU A 140 -5.61 -7.23 -1.03
CA GLU A 140 -4.51 -7.79 -1.80
C GLU A 140 -3.16 -7.11 -1.53
N PHE A 141 -2.16 -7.91 -1.18
CA PHE A 141 -0.77 -7.48 -1.05
C PHE A 141 0.04 -7.86 -2.29
N ARG A 142 0.84 -6.91 -2.79
CA ARG A 142 1.71 -7.09 -3.97
C ARG A 142 3.08 -6.50 -3.69
N SER A 143 4.09 -7.02 -4.39
CA SER A 143 5.42 -6.43 -4.39
C SER A 143 5.45 -5.24 -5.35
N ASN A 144 6.14 -4.16 -4.97
CA ASN A 144 6.52 -3.09 -5.90
C ASN A 144 7.91 -3.35 -6.53
N GLY A 145 8.55 -4.48 -6.23
CA GLY A 145 9.86 -4.88 -6.73
C GLY A 145 11.06 -4.16 -6.11
N ALA A 146 10.84 -3.06 -5.41
CA ALA A 146 11.90 -2.20 -4.89
C ALA A 146 12.07 -2.28 -3.36
N MET A 147 11.15 -2.93 -2.64
CA MET A 147 11.30 -3.26 -1.22
C MET A 147 11.50 -4.75 -1.03
N THR A 148 12.37 -5.08 -0.08
CA THR A 148 12.61 -6.45 0.38
C THR A 148 11.75 -6.83 1.59
N ASP A 149 11.26 -5.84 2.33
CA ASP A 149 10.40 -6.03 3.50
C ASP A 149 9.18 -5.11 3.45
N TYR A 150 8.02 -5.68 3.74
CA TYR A 150 6.71 -5.01 3.76
C TYR A 150 6.08 -5.04 5.16
N GLY A 151 6.82 -5.49 6.18
CA GLY A 151 6.37 -5.66 7.56
C GLY A 151 5.24 -6.68 7.74
N PRO A 152 4.90 -7.04 8.99
CA PRO A 152 3.76 -7.90 9.30
C PRO A 152 2.49 -7.08 9.64
N PRO A 153 1.53 -6.90 8.70
CA PRO A 153 0.30 -6.18 9.00
C PRO A 153 -0.63 -7.01 9.89
N HIS A 154 -1.30 -6.32 10.81
CA HIS A 154 -2.50 -6.80 11.48
C HIS A 154 -3.74 -6.31 10.72
N ILE A 155 -4.54 -7.24 10.21
CA ILE A 155 -5.75 -6.97 9.44
C ILE A 155 -6.95 -7.38 10.27
N SER A 156 -7.89 -6.47 10.45
CA SER A 156 -9.17 -6.75 11.12
C SER A 156 -10.34 -6.52 10.15
N LEU A 157 -11.21 -7.52 10.01
CA LEU A 157 -12.51 -7.40 9.35
C LEU A 157 -13.60 -7.53 10.40
N HIS A 158 -14.24 -6.42 10.75
CA HIS A 158 -15.21 -6.38 11.84
C HIS A 158 -16.59 -5.96 11.34
N GLY A 159 -17.63 -6.71 11.69
CA GLY A 159 -19.02 -6.33 11.39
C GLY A 159 -19.36 -6.31 9.89
N CYS A 160 -18.55 -6.93 9.04
CA CYS A 160 -18.72 -6.87 7.58
C CYS A 160 -19.89 -7.74 7.10
N VAL A 161 -20.49 -7.37 5.97
CA VAL A 161 -21.53 -8.14 5.30
C VAL A 161 -20.97 -8.68 3.99
N PHE A 162 -20.91 -10.00 3.86
CA PHE A 162 -20.43 -10.71 2.68
C PHE A 162 -21.61 -11.21 1.84
N ARG A 163 -21.73 -10.72 0.61
CA ARG A 163 -22.87 -11.02 -0.28
C ARG A 163 -22.57 -12.01 -1.41
N HIS A 164 -21.33 -12.43 -1.56
CA HIS A 164 -20.92 -13.29 -2.67
C HIS A 164 -21.44 -14.72 -2.50
N ALA A 165 -21.93 -15.33 -3.58
CA ALA A 165 -22.60 -16.64 -3.56
C ALA A 165 -21.68 -17.82 -3.94
N ALA A 166 -20.38 -17.69 -3.70
CA ALA A 166 -19.39 -18.73 -3.98
C ALA A 166 -18.18 -18.57 -3.05
N PRO A 167 -17.28 -19.56 -2.98
CA PRO A 167 -15.99 -19.40 -2.32
C PRO A 167 -15.20 -18.22 -2.89
N MET A 168 -14.59 -17.40 -2.03
CA MET A 168 -13.76 -16.29 -2.46
C MET A 168 -12.58 -16.03 -1.52
N PRO A 169 -11.43 -15.55 -2.04
CA PRO A 169 -10.39 -15.04 -1.18
C PRO A 169 -10.86 -13.74 -0.51
N VAL A 170 -10.78 -13.67 0.82
CA VAL A 170 -10.92 -12.40 1.55
C VAL A 170 -9.56 -11.68 1.65
N LEU A 171 -8.48 -12.47 1.59
CA LEU A 171 -7.10 -12.02 1.62
C LEU A 171 -6.31 -12.72 0.51
N VAL A 172 -5.55 -11.93 -0.25
CA VAL A 172 -4.61 -12.39 -1.27
C VAL A 172 -3.23 -11.84 -0.93
N ASN A 173 -2.28 -12.72 -0.61
CA ASN A 173 -0.88 -12.36 -0.46
C ASN A 173 -0.06 -12.84 -1.66
N ARG A 174 0.44 -11.90 -2.46
CA ARG A 174 1.37 -12.18 -3.57
C ARG A 174 2.83 -11.90 -3.21
N VAL A 175 3.15 -11.57 -1.96
CA VAL A 175 4.51 -11.27 -1.52
C VAL A 175 5.10 -12.50 -0.83
N PRO A 176 6.09 -13.17 -1.44
CA PRO A 176 6.75 -14.33 -0.83
C PRO A 176 7.37 -13.96 0.53
N GLY A 177 7.32 -14.88 1.49
CA GLY A 177 7.89 -14.71 2.83
C GLY A 177 7.17 -13.68 3.73
N LYS A 178 6.17 -12.93 3.22
CA LYS A 178 5.45 -11.93 4.01
C LYS A 178 4.63 -12.58 5.11
N SER A 179 4.78 -12.09 6.33
CA SER A 179 3.92 -12.47 7.45
C SER A 179 2.67 -11.58 7.51
N ILE A 180 1.48 -12.15 7.77
CA ILE A 180 0.22 -11.41 7.92
C ILE A 180 -0.60 -12.02 9.06
N HIS A 181 -1.20 -11.16 9.88
CA HIS A 181 -2.17 -11.55 10.90
C HIS A 181 -3.56 -11.10 10.48
N LEU A 182 -4.49 -12.03 10.28
CA LEU A 182 -5.89 -11.74 9.92
C LEU A 182 -6.83 -12.08 11.07
N GLN A 183 -7.70 -11.15 11.45
CA GLN A 183 -8.78 -11.40 12.39
C GLN A 183 -10.12 -11.01 11.77
N THR A 184 -11.13 -11.85 11.95
CA THR A 184 -12.52 -11.51 11.58
C THR A 184 -13.45 -11.69 12.78
N ALA A 185 -14.43 -10.81 12.92
CA ALA A 185 -15.41 -10.89 14.00
C ALA A 185 -16.72 -10.17 13.67
N GLY A 186 -17.84 -10.74 14.11
CA GLY A 186 -19.17 -10.15 14.04
C GLY A 186 -19.70 -9.97 12.62
N SER A 187 -19.18 -10.71 11.65
CA SER A 187 -19.56 -10.56 10.24
C SER A 187 -20.82 -11.37 9.89
N ILE A 188 -21.57 -10.90 8.90
CA ILE A 188 -22.78 -11.55 8.39
C ILE A 188 -22.51 -12.06 6.97
N VAL A 189 -22.89 -13.30 6.71
CA VAL A 189 -22.85 -13.93 5.38
C VAL A 189 -24.27 -14.04 4.85
N LEU A 190 -24.53 -13.50 3.65
CA LEU A 190 -25.89 -13.48 3.07
C LEU A 190 -26.22 -14.71 2.22
N GLN A 191 -25.21 -15.44 1.76
CA GLN A 191 -25.37 -16.54 0.81
C GLN A 191 -24.89 -17.86 1.42
N PRO A 192 -25.70 -18.94 1.39
CA PRO A 192 -25.28 -20.23 1.97
C PRO A 192 -24.03 -20.83 1.35
N ALA A 193 -23.78 -20.55 0.07
CA ALA A 193 -22.63 -21.06 -0.68
C ALA A 193 -21.34 -20.26 -0.47
N PHE A 194 -21.37 -19.21 0.33
CA PHE A 194 -20.17 -18.43 0.66
C PHE A 194 -19.19 -19.25 1.50
N SER A 195 -17.91 -19.13 1.15
CA SER A 195 -16.80 -19.64 1.96
C SER A 195 -15.59 -18.72 1.77
N ALA A 196 -15.02 -18.23 2.88
CA ALA A 196 -13.82 -17.42 2.86
C ALA A 196 -12.59 -18.30 2.60
N ALA A 197 -11.65 -17.77 1.83
CA ALA A 197 -10.37 -18.38 1.57
C ALA A 197 -9.24 -17.36 1.74
N ILE A 198 -8.00 -17.88 1.83
CA ILE A 198 -6.78 -17.10 1.80
C ILE A 198 -5.93 -17.62 0.63
N GLU A 199 -5.60 -16.74 -0.30
CA GLU A 199 -4.59 -17.04 -1.33
C GLU A 199 -3.22 -16.57 -0.83
N ASN A 200 -2.25 -17.48 -0.77
CA ASN A 200 -0.94 -17.19 -0.19
C ASN A 200 0.20 -17.71 -1.08
N SER A 201 0.94 -16.80 -1.71
CA SER A 201 2.11 -17.11 -2.55
C SER A 201 3.39 -17.33 -1.72
N GLY A 202 3.34 -18.21 -0.72
CA GLY A 202 4.50 -18.59 0.09
C GLY A 202 4.88 -17.61 1.21
N GLY A 203 3.91 -16.86 1.75
CA GLY A 203 4.06 -16.11 3.00
C GLY A 203 3.64 -16.91 4.24
N HIS A 204 3.65 -16.27 5.41
CA HIS A 204 3.18 -16.84 6.67
C HIS A 204 1.92 -16.12 7.13
N ILE A 205 0.76 -16.79 7.04
CA ILE A 205 -0.51 -16.16 7.40
C ILE A 205 -1.09 -16.88 8.62
N SER A 206 -1.24 -16.15 9.71
CA SER A 206 -2.00 -16.58 10.87
C SER A 206 -3.37 -15.93 10.83
N HIS A 207 -4.41 -16.66 11.25
CA HIS A 207 -5.76 -16.12 11.28
C HIS A 207 -6.57 -16.59 12.49
N ALA A 208 -7.49 -15.75 12.92
CA ALA A 208 -8.56 -16.07 13.87
C ALA A 208 -9.86 -15.51 13.27
N SER A 209 -10.71 -16.40 12.75
CA SER A 209 -11.82 -15.99 11.89
C SER A 209 -13.12 -16.71 12.27
N ASP A 210 -14.20 -15.93 12.34
CA ASP A 210 -15.58 -16.41 12.47
C ASP A 210 -16.24 -16.73 11.11
N LEU A 211 -15.62 -16.35 9.99
CA LEU A 211 -16.14 -16.59 8.65
C LEU A 211 -16.08 -18.07 8.25
N PRO A 212 -17.15 -18.62 7.64
CA PRO A 212 -17.13 -19.96 7.04
C PRO A 212 -15.92 -20.16 6.14
N GLY A 213 -15.27 -21.32 6.19
CA GLY A 213 -14.08 -21.64 5.40
C GLY A 213 -12.74 -21.29 6.06
N LEU A 214 -12.73 -20.38 7.04
CA LEU A 214 -11.54 -19.99 7.82
C LEU A 214 -11.75 -20.12 9.33
N GLN A 215 -12.78 -20.85 9.75
CA GLN A 215 -13.02 -21.13 11.15
C GLN A 215 -11.90 -22.03 11.68
N ALA A 216 -11.19 -21.55 12.68
CA ALA A 216 -10.13 -22.24 13.41
C ALA A 216 -10.40 -22.17 14.91
#